data_AF-A0A3B8HXD1-F1
#
_entry.id   AF-A0A3B8HXD1-F1
#
_cell.length_a   1.000
_cell.length_b   1.000
_cell.length_c   1.000
_cell.angle_alpha   90.00
_cell.angle_beta   90.00
_cell.angle_gamma   90.00
#
_symmetry.space_group_name_H-M   'P 1'
#
loop_
_entity.id
_entity.type
_entity.pdbx_description
1 polymer ?
#
loop_
_entity_poly.entity_id
_entity_poly.type
_entity_poly.pdbx_seq_one_letter_code
_entity_poly.pdbx_strand_id
1 'polypeptide(L)'
;MLILALQEIEQINRHTNYLRKFLDHRYAIVEQEDLLPCEPDEIPDKPVKESERLDNLIPFSRVRSSLRKKQEQEGSRYNYDVKVYFIRYREYEKACDRYKRVLENWSMYQQALYDRCFQDISEAEAKMQKAHKALDLYNTVLDKSAIHSDYQDIKTLEMFRYFLETGRANDLQECINLYEEERHWQEIKASQERIENTIYFLQNSTEQGLVANEQLDLLLKGSREP
;
A
#
# COMPACT_ATOMS: atom_id res chain seq x y z
N MET A 1 -18.57 -7.44 24.79
CA MET A 1 -17.22 -7.87 25.20
C MET A 1 -16.47 -8.60 24.09
N LEU A 2 -17.08 -9.56 23.40
CA LEU A 2 -16.43 -10.31 22.30
C LEU A 2 -15.92 -9.42 21.15
N ILE A 3 -16.76 -8.49 20.68
CA ILE A 3 -16.37 -7.52 19.63
C ILE A 3 -15.10 -6.76 20.03
N LEU A 4 -15.03 -6.27 21.27
CA LEU A 4 -13.86 -5.56 21.79
C LEU A 4 -12.63 -6.48 21.87
N ALA A 5 -12.80 -7.73 22.31
CA ALA A 5 -11.70 -8.69 22.35
C ALA A 5 -11.14 -8.99 20.95
N LEU A 6 -12.00 -9.14 19.93
CA LEU A 6 -11.58 -9.35 18.55
C LEU A 6 -10.84 -8.13 17.97
N GLN A 7 -11.32 -6.92 18.25
CA GLN A 7 -10.65 -5.67 17.86
C GLN A 7 -9.25 -5.55 18.49
N GLU A 8 -9.14 -5.85 19.78
CA GLU A 8 -7.85 -5.86 20.49
C GLU A 8 -6.91 -6.93 19.95
N ILE A 9 -7.41 -8.15 19.65
CA ILE A 9 -6.61 -9.20 19.00
C ILE A 9 -6.06 -8.71 17.65
N GLU A 10 -6.89 -8.05 16.83
CA GLU A 10 -6.43 -7.51 15.55
C GLU A 10 -5.32 -6.46 15.75
N GLN A 11 -5.48 -5.54 16.70
CA GLN A 11 -4.48 -4.52 17.02
C GLN A 11 -3.18 -5.15 17.53
N ILE A 12 -3.27 -6.14 18.41
CA ILE A 12 -2.13 -6.89 18.95
C ILE A 12 -1.40 -7.66 17.84
N ASN A 13 -2.12 -8.28 16.91
CA ASN A 13 -1.53 -8.99 15.78
C ASN A 13 -0.77 -8.04 14.85
N ARG A 14 -1.35 -6.87 14.54
CA ARG A 14 -0.65 -5.82 13.75
C ARG A 14 0.62 -5.36 14.46
N HIS A 15 0.53 -5.11 15.77
CA HIS A 15 1.70 -4.69 16.56
C HIS A 15 2.77 -5.78 16.64
N THR A 16 2.38 -7.04 16.83
CA THR A 16 3.31 -8.19 16.86
C THR A 16 4.02 -8.37 15.52
N ASN A 17 3.31 -8.20 14.40
CA ASN A 17 3.92 -8.23 13.07
C ASN A 17 4.93 -7.10 12.85
N TYR A 18 4.64 -5.90 13.35
CA TYR A 18 5.60 -4.80 13.35
C TYR A 18 6.84 -5.14 14.19
N LEU A 19 6.66 -5.63 15.42
CA LEU A 19 7.76 -6.01 16.31
C LEU A 19 8.65 -7.10 15.71
N ARG A 20 8.05 -8.11 15.05
CA ARG A 20 8.81 -9.15 14.33
C ARG A 20 9.71 -8.55 13.26
N LYS A 21 9.15 -7.76 12.34
CA LYS A 21 9.94 -7.09 11.29
C LYS A 21 11.04 -6.18 11.86
N PHE A 22 10.74 -5.50 12.96
CA PHE A 22 11.71 -4.67 13.66
C PHE A 22 12.85 -5.50 14.25
N LEU A 23 12.54 -6.61 14.92
CA LEU A 23 13.51 -7.55 15.46
C LEU A 23 14.36 -8.16 14.35
N ASP A 24 13.76 -8.65 13.27
CA ASP A 24 14.46 -9.22 12.12
C ASP A 24 15.51 -8.22 11.57
N HIS A 25 15.13 -6.94 11.48
CA HIS A 25 16.05 -5.90 11.03
C HIS A 25 17.20 -5.64 12.02
N ARG A 26 16.92 -5.63 13.33
CA ARG A 26 17.97 -5.44 14.35
C ARG A 26 18.91 -6.62 14.44
N TYR A 27 18.39 -7.84 14.37
CA TYR A 27 19.20 -9.05 14.32
C TYR A 27 20.09 -9.07 13.09
N ALA A 28 19.56 -8.71 11.91
CA ALA A 28 20.37 -8.60 10.69
C ALA A 28 21.56 -7.63 10.81
N ILE A 29 21.40 -6.53 11.55
CA ILE A 29 22.50 -5.57 11.80
C ILE A 29 23.56 -6.19 12.73
N VAL A 30 23.12 -6.89 13.78
CA VAL A 30 24.01 -7.50 14.78
C VAL A 30 24.79 -8.68 14.20
N GLU A 31 24.15 -9.48 13.34
CA GLU A 31 24.75 -10.67 12.71
C GLU A 31 25.70 -10.33 11.55
N GLN A 32 25.72 -9.07 11.09
CA GLN A 32 26.60 -8.63 10.02
C GLN A 32 28.06 -8.52 10.52
N GLU A 33 28.94 -9.39 10.01
CA GLU A 33 30.34 -9.50 10.44
C GLU A 33 31.17 -8.24 10.10
N ASP A 34 31.01 -7.70 8.89
CA ASP A 34 31.77 -6.53 8.40
C ASP A 34 30.87 -5.30 8.23
N LEU A 35 30.22 -4.87 9.30
CA LEU A 35 29.39 -3.66 9.26
C LEU A 35 30.28 -2.43 9.04
N LEU A 36 30.05 -1.75 7.92
CA LEU A 36 30.73 -0.51 7.54
C LEU A 36 29.71 0.63 7.38
N PRO A 37 30.15 1.89 7.59
CA PRO A 37 29.29 3.03 7.30
C PRO A 37 28.98 3.08 5.81
N CYS A 38 27.79 3.61 5.47
CA CYS A 38 27.38 3.73 4.08
C CYS A 38 28.30 4.71 3.33
N GLU A 39 28.79 4.29 2.17
CA GLU A 39 29.59 5.13 1.30
C GLU A 39 28.75 6.28 0.71
N PRO A 40 29.37 7.44 0.40
CA PRO A 40 28.69 8.51 -0.33
C PRO A 40 28.23 8.03 -1.72
N ASP A 41 27.13 8.59 -2.20
CA ASP A 41 26.65 8.39 -3.58
C ASP A 41 27.72 8.78 -4.62
N GLU A 42 27.59 8.31 -5.85
CA GLU A 42 28.56 8.56 -6.93
C GLU A 42 28.79 10.06 -7.23
N ILE A 43 29.98 10.39 -7.73
CA ILE A 43 30.33 11.74 -8.16
C ILE A 43 29.35 12.18 -9.27
N PRO A 44 28.73 13.37 -9.17
CA PRO A 44 27.79 13.83 -10.19
C PRO A 44 28.48 14.05 -11.54
N ASP A 45 27.79 13.69 -12.62
CA ASP A 45 28.31 13.89 -13.97
C ASP A 45 28.47 15.37 -14.33
N LYS A 46 29.65 15.71 -14.85
CA LYS A 46 29.92 17.07 -15.32
C LYS A 46 29.18 17.32 -16.64
N PRO A 47 28.38 18.41 -16.74
CA PRO A 47 27.71 18.75 -17.99
C PRO A 47 28.72 18.97 -19.10
N VAL A 48 28.50 18.30 -20.24
CA VAL A 48 29.33 18.45 -21.44
C VAL A 48 28.62 19.42 -22.37
N LYS A 49 29.33 20.44 -22.83
CA LYS A 49 28.81 21.33 -23.88
C LYS A 49 28.88 20.56 -25.20
N GLU A 50 27.74 20.38 -25.85
CA GLU A 50 27.73 19.80 -27.20
C GLU A 50 28.65 20.65 -28.10
N SER A 51 29.67 20.01 -28.67
CA SER A 51 30.58 20.69 -29.58
C SER A 51 29.79 21.07 -30.83
N GLU A 52 29.83 22.35 -31.20
CA GLU A 52 29.26 22.81 -32.46
C GLU A 52 29.85 21.96 -33.58
N ARG A 53 29.02 21.13 -34.23
CA ARG A 53 29.40 20.51 -35.50
C ARG A 53 29.68 21.65 -36.47
N LEU A 54 30.95 21.96 -36.69
CA LEU A 54 31.42 22.84 -37.77
C LEU A 54 31.28 22.10 -39.11
N ASP A 55 30.06 21.73 -39.47
CA ASP A 55 29.76 21.44 -40.87
C ASP A 55 29.78 22.79 -41.60
N ASN A 56 30.74 22.95 -42.52
CA ASN A 56 31.04 24.16 -43.29
C ASN A 56 29.91 24.57 -44.25
N LEU A 57 28.68 24.72 -43.77
CA LEU A 57 27.51 25.10 -44.54
C LEU A 57 27.07 26.51 -44.14
N ILE A 58 27.24 27.45 -45.07
CA ILE A 58 26.85 28.85 -44.92
C ILE A 58 25.32 28.94 -44.89
N PRO A 59 24.67 29.34 -43.76
CA PRO A 59 23.21 29.38 -43.70
C PRO A 59 22.68 30.72 -44.25
N PHE A 60 21.68 30.61 -45.14
CA PHE A 60 20.91 31.73 -45.67
C PHE A 60 20.30 32.59 -44.54
N SER A 61 20.34 33.91 -44.73
CA SER A 61 20.20 34.95 -43.70
C SER A 61 18.90 34.93 -42.86
N ARG A 62 17.83 34.27 -43.32
CA ARG A 62 16.55 34.19 -42.57
C ARG A 62 16.52 33.12 -41.47
N VAL A 63 17.42 32.13 -41.48
CA VAL A 63 17.47 31.06 -40.46
C VAL A 63 18.32 31.46 -39.24
N ARG A 64 19.13 32.51 -39.37
CA ARG A 64 20.10 32.95 -38.34
C ARG A 64 19.47 33.43 -37.03
N SER A 65 18.26 34.01 -37.07
CA SER A 65 17.59 34.48 -35.85
C SER A 65 17.02 33.34 -35.01
N SER A 66 16.51 32.28 -35.64
CA SER A 66 16.01 31.07 -34.97
C SER A 66 17.16 30.22 -34.42
N LEU A 67 18.25 30.06 -35.18
CA LEU A 67 19.49 29.41 -34.73
C LEU A 67 20.10 30.13 -33.52
N ARG A 68 20.21 31.46 -33.55
CA ARG A 68 20.71 32.24 -32.40
C ARG A 68 19.85 32.09 -31.15
N LYS A 69 18.51 32.12 -31.27
CA LYS A 69 17.62 31.90 -30.12
C LYS A 69 17.74 30.49 -29.52
N LYS A 70 17.91 29.45 -30.37
CA LYS A 70 18.17 28.09 -29.89
C LYS A 70 19.53 27.97 -29.20
N GLN A 71 20.57 28.56 -29.78
CA GLN A 71 21.93 28.57 -29.21
C GLN A 71 22.00 29.37 -27.89
N GLU A 72 21.24 30.46 -27.76
CA GLU A 72 21.07 31.21 -26.50
C GLU A 72 20.30 30.40 -25.44
N GLN A 73 19.25 29.67 -25.83
CA GLN A 73 18.51 28.78 -24.93
C GLN A 73 19.35 27.58 -24.48
N GLU A 74 20.12 26.97 -25.38
CA GLU A 74 21.07 25.89 -25.07
C GLU A 74 22.21 26.38 -24.17
N GLY A 75 22.73 27.58 -24.43
CA GLY A 75 23.71 28.23 -23.54
C GLY A 75 23.14 28.53 -22.15
N SER A 76 21.88 28.96 -22.06
CA SER A 76 21.17 29.19 -20.80
C SER A 76 20.94 27.89 -20.02
N ARG A 77 20.52 26.82 -20.71
CA ARG A 77 20.33 25.48 -20.14
C ARG A 77 21.63 24.87 -19.65
N TYR A 78 22.70 24.92 -20.46
CA TYR A 78 24.03 24.49 -20.04
C TYR A 78 24.52 25.25 -18.81
N ASN A 79 24.34 26.57 -18.76
CA ASN A 79 24.69 27.37 -17.57
C ASN A 79 23.89 26.97 -16.33
N TYR A 80 22.61 26.61 -16.48
CA TYR A 80 21.79 26.07 -15.40
C TYR A 80 22.30 24.70 -14.95
N ASP A 81 22.54 23.78 -15.88
CA ASP A 81 23.02 22.42 -15.59
C ASP A 81 24.40 22.45 -14.90
N VAL A 82 25.29 23.36 -15.31
CA VAL A 82 26.58 23.60 -14.66
C VAL A 82 26.41 24.10 -13.23
N LYS A 83 25.44 24.99 -12.97
CA LYS A 83 25.15 25.44 -11.60
C LYS A 83 24.63 24.29 -10.74
N VAL A 84 23.70 23.49 -11.27
CA VAL A 84 23.17 22.30 -10.58
C VAL A 84 24.30 21.31 -10.28
N TYR A 85 25.19 21.07 -11.24
CA TYR A 85 26.39 20.26 -11.05
C TYR A 85 27.24 20.76 -9.89
N PHE A 86 27.56 22.06 -9.82
CA PHE A 86 28.37 22.60 -8.72
C PHE A 86 27.69 22.46 -7.35
N ILE A 87 26.35 22.57 -7.29
CA ILE A 87 25.60 22.34 -6.05
C ILE A 87 25.72 20.87 -5.62
N ARG A 88 25.43 19.93 -6.53
CA ARG A 88 25.50 18.50 -6.26
C ARG A 88 26.92 18.06 -5.92
N TYR A 89 27.92 18.57 -6.63
CA TYR A 89 29.32 18.26 -6.38
C TYR A 89 29.76 18.73 -4.99
N ARG A 90 29.32 19.92 -4.57
CA ARG A 90 29.57 20.41 -3.21
C ARG A 90 28.85 19.58 -2.14
N GLU A 91 27.66 19.07 -2.42
CA GLU A 91 26.94 18.16 -1.53
C GLU A 91 27.65 16.81 -1.40
N TYR A 92 28.15 16.27 -2.53
CA TYR A 92 29.00 15.09 -2.57
C TYR A 92 30.29 15.29 -1.75
N GLU A 93 31.03 16.40 -1.93
CA GLU A 93 32.23 16.69 -1.13
C GLU A 93 31.92 16.72 0.37
N LYS A 94 30.81 17.35 0.77
CA LYS A 94 30.36 17.34 2.16
C LYS A 94 30.02 15.93 2.64
N ALA A 95 29.44 15.08 1.78
CA ALA A 95 29.14 13.69 2.12
C ALA A 95 30.43 12.88 2.31
N CYS A 96 31.44 13.05 1.44
CA CYS A 96 32.75 12.46 1.61
C CYS A 96 33.44 12.92 2.91
N ASP A 97 33.37 14.20 3.25
CA ASP A 97 33.94 14.72 4.49
C ASP A 97 33.25 14.12 5.72
N ARG A 98 31.91 13.98 5.68
CA ARG A 98 31.17 13.27 6.74
C ARG A 98 31.60 11.81 6.83
N TYR A 99 31.70 11.11 5.69
CA TYR A 99 32.09 9.71 5.62
C TYR A 99 33.49 9.48 6.21
N LYS A 100 34.48 10.31 5.84
CA LYS A 100 35.84 10.27 6.40
C LYS A 100 35.84 10.40 7.93
N ARG A 101 35.10 11.38 8.47
CA ARG A 101 34.98 11.57 9.93
C ARG A 101 34.32 10.39 10.63
N VAL A 102 33.35 9.74 9.98
CA VAL A 102 32.71 8.54 10.51
C VAL A 102 33.68 7.37 10.50
N LEU A 103 34.45 7.17 9.43
CA LEU A 103 35.49 6.14 9.35
C LEU A 103 36.56 6.30 10.43
N GLU A 104 37.03 7.53 10.67
CA GLU A 104 38.02 7.84 11.71
C GLU A 104 37.55 7.43 13.12
N ASN A 105 36.24 7.54 13.39
CA ASN A 105 35.63 7.25 14.68
C ASN A 105 34.75 5.99 14.65
N TRP A 106 34.93 5.11 13.65
CA TRP A 106 33.96 4.06 13.35
C TRP A 106 33.81 3.08 14.50
N SER A 107 34.91 2.66 15.14
CA SER A 107 34.85 1.70 16.26
C SER A 107 33.95 2.16 17.41
N MET A 108 33.99 3.46 17.74
CA MET A 108 33.13 4.05 18.76
C MET A 108 31.67 4.09 18.32
N TYR A 109 31.41 4.49 17.08
CA TYR A 109 30.05 4.53 16.53
C TYR A 109 29.45 3.14 16.35
N GLN A 110 30.25 2.16 15.95
CA GLN A 110 29.88 0.77 15.78
C GLN A 110 29.50 0.16 17.13
N GLN A 111 30.32 0.35 18.18
CA GLN A 111 29.97 -0.13 19.52
C GLN A 111 28.67 0.50 20.01
N ALA A 112 28.52 1.82 19.89
CA ALA A 112 27.30 2.52 20.30
C ALA A 112 26.06 2.06 19.50
N LEU A 113 26.24 1.70 18.22
CA LEU A 113 25.19 1.13 17.38
C LEU A 113 24.80 -0.27 17.85
N TYR A 114 25.77 -1.14 18.15
CA TYR A 114 25.50 -2.48 18.67
C TYR A 114 24.82 -2.43 20.03
N ASP A 115 25.33 -1.63 20.97
CA ASP A 115 24.72 -1.45 22.29
C ASP A 115 23.25 -1.03 22.17
N ARG A 116 22.96 -0.10 21.26
CA ARG A 116 21.59 0.33 20.96
C ARG A 116 20.76 -0.78 20.31
N CYS A 117 21.33 -1.55 19.38
CA CYS A 117 20.62 -2.67 18.76
C CYS A 117 20.27 -3.76 19.79
N PHE A 118 21.19 -4.09 20.69
CA PHE A 118 20.93 -5.05 21.77
C PHE A 118 19.85 -4.56 22.73
N GLN A 119 19.87 -3.27 23.10
CA GLN A 119 18.81 -2.67 23.90
C GLN A 119 17.46 -2.72 23.17
N ASP A 120 17.42 -2.29 21.90
CA ASP A 120 16.22 -2.31 21.07
C ASP A 120 15.65 -3.73 20.95
N ILE A 121 16.50 -4.75 20.77
CA ILE A 121 16.13 -6.16 20.72
C ILE A 121 15.49 -6.58 22.05
N SER A 122 16.18 -6.36 23.17
CA SER A 122 15.67 -6.76 24.49
C SER A 122 14.31 -6.11 24.80
N GLU A 123 14.16 -4.82 24.49
CA GLU A 123 12.90 -4.10 24.69
C GLU A 123 11.78 -4.63 23.79
N ALA A 124 12.08 -4.89 22.51
CA ALA A 124 11.11 -5.42 21.56
C ALA A 124 10.68 -6.85 21.91
N GLU A 125 11.59 -7.71 22.36
CA GLU A 125 11.27 -9.05 22.85
C GLU A 125 10.39 -9.00 24.10
N ALA A 126 10.69 -8.12 25.05
CA ALA A 126 9.85 -7.93 26.24
C ALA A 126 8.44 -7.45 25.87
N LYS A 127 8.31 -6.53 24.90
CA LYS A 127 7.02 -6.09 24.36
C LYS A 127 6.29 -7.24 23.65
N MET A 128 7.01 -8.05 22.89
CA MET A 128 6.46 -9.20 22.17
C MET A 128 5.92 -10.24 23.16
N GLN A 129 6.64 -10.57 24.23
CA GLN A 129 6.15 -11.47 25.28
C GLN A 129 4.87 -10.94 25.96
N LYS A 130 4.80 -9.63 26.23
CA LYS A 130 3.59 -8.99 26.78
C LYS A 130 2.41 -9.08 25.80
N ALA A 131 2.65 -8.85 24.51
CA ALA A 131 1.65 -8.96 23.47
C ALA A 131 1.09 -10.40 23.38
N HIS A 132 1.94 -11.43 23.45
CA HIS A 132 1.49 -12.83 23.45
C HIS A 132 0.62 -13.13 24.67
N LYS A 133 1.02 -12.70 25.87
CA LYS A 133 0.20 -12.89 27.09
C LYS A 133 -1.17 -12.21 26.99
N ALA A 134 -1.24 -11.03 26.38
CA ALA A 134 -2.50 -10.33 26.14
C ALA A 134 -3.37 -11.10 25.12
N LEU A 135 -2.75 -11.58 24.04
CA LEU A 135 -3.42 -12.39 23.02
C LEU A 135 -4.02 -13.67 23.62
N ASP A 136 -3.26 -14.39 24.45
CA ASP A 136 -3.74 -15.59 25.17
C ASP A 136 -4.95 -15.28 26.04
N LEU A 137 -4.95 -14.13 26.72
CA LEU A 137 -6.08 -13.68 27.54
C LEU A 137 -7.33 -13.41 26.71
N TYR A 138 -7.20 -12.70 25.59
CA TYR A 138 -8.34 -12.44 24.71
C TYR A 138 -8.85 -13.70 24.03
N ASN A 139 -7.97 -14.61 23.59
CA ASN A 139 -8.37 -15.91 23.06
C ASN A 139 -9.11 -16.74 24.11
N THR A 140 -8.66 -16.73 25.37
CA THR A 140 -9.37 -17.39 26.46
C THR A 140 -10.80 -16.84 26.65
N VAL A 141 -11.01 -15.53 26.41
CA VAL A 141 -12.34 -14.91 26.44
C VAL A 141 -13.20 -15.40 25.27
N LEU A 142 -12.61 -15.59 24.08
CA LEU A 142 -13.30 -16.16 22.92
C LEU A 142 -13.70 -17.62 23.16
N ASP A 143 -12.77 -18.44 23.67
CA ASP A 143 -12.96 -19.87 23.91
C ASP A 143 -14.04 -20.14 24.97
N LYS A 144 -14.15 -19.27 25.98
CA LYS A 144 -15.17 -19.38 27.03
C LYS A 144 -16.52 -18.79 26.62
N SER A 145 -16.63 -18.23 25.42
CA SER A 145 -17.85 -17.60 24.98
C SER A 145 -18.91 -18.62 24.59
N ALA A 146 -20.18 -18.27 24.79
CA ALA A 146 -21.31 -19.11 24.40
C ALA A 146 -21.58 -19.11 22.88
N ILE A 147 -20.82 -18.33 22.12
CA ILE A 147 -21.00 -18.17 20.67
C ILE A 147 -20.06 -19.13 19.96
N HIS A 148 -20.60 -19.96 19.06
CA HIS A 148 -19.80 -20.89 18.26
C HIS A 148 -18.75 -20.14 17.42
N SER A 149 -17.57 -20.75 17.20
CA SER A 149 -16.43 -20.14 16.49
C SER A 149 -16.80 -19.57 15.12
N ASP A 150 -17.73 -20.22 14.43
CA ASP A 150 -18.16 -19.83 13.08
C ASP A 150 -18.87 -18.47 13.04
N TYR A 151 -19.38 -18.00 14.19
CA TYR A 151 -20.06 -16.71 14.34
C TYR A 151 -19.20 -15.68 15.09
N GLN A 152 -17.95 -16.00 15.43
CA GLN A 152 -17.03 -15.11 16.15
C GLN A 152 -16.30 -14.12 15.21
N ASP A 153 -17.01 -13.58 14.24
CA ASP A 153 -16.54 -12.47 13.41
C ASP A 153 -17.20 -11.16 13.85
N ILE A 154 -16.48 -10.05 13.70
CA ILE A 154 -16.96 -8.74 14.15
C ILE A 154 -18.30 -8.39 13.49
N LYS A 155 -18.45 -8.65 12.18
CA LYS A 155 -19.66 -8.27 11.44
C LYS A 155 -20.90 -9.03 11.91
N THR A 156 -20.77 -10.33 12.11
CA THR A 156 -21.84 -11.21 12.59
C THR A 156 -22.23 -10.85 14.02
N LEU A 157 -21.24 -10.59 14.89
CA LEU A 157 -21.51 -10.15 16.26
C LEU A 157 -22.18 -8.76 16.31
N GLU A 158 -21.83 -7.85 15.40
CA GLU A 158 -22.51 -6.56 15.24
C GLU A 158 -23.96 -6.75 14.78
N MET A 159 -24.22 -7.68 13.87
CA MET A 159 -25.58 -8.05 13.46
C MET A 159 -26.39 -8.64 14.62
N PHE A 160 -25.82 -9.56 15.41
CA PHE A 160 -26.47 -10.09 16.59
C PHE A 160 -26.78 -8.99 17.61
N ARG A 161 -25.83 -8.07 17.83
CA ARG A 161 -26.06 -6.90 18.68
C ARG A 161 -27.22 -6.06 18.16
N TYR A 162 -27.27 -5.80 16.85
CA TYR A 162 -28.37 -5.06 16.23
C TYR A 162 -29.73 -5.76 16.40
N PHE A 163 -29.80 -7.08 16.22
CA PHE A 163 -31.05 -7.84 16.41
C PHE A 163 -31.57 -7.77 17.84
N LEU A 164 -30.67 -7.87 18.83
CA LEU A 164 -31.02 -7.74 20.24
C LEU A 164 -31.43 -6.31 20.60
N GLU A 165 -30.69 -5.30 20.11
CA GLU A 165 -30.98 -3.88 20.38
C GLU A 165 -32.31 -3.42 19.77
N THR A 166 -32.67 -3.96 18.61
CA THR A 166 -33.93 -3.65 17.92
C THR A 166 -35.11 -4.51 18.38
N GLY A 167 -34.86 -5.54 19.21
CA GLY A 167 -35.88 -6.49 19.65
C GLY A 167 -36.37 -7.43 18.55
N ARG A 168 -35.62 -7.58 17.45
CA ARG A 168 -35.91 -8.58 16.41
C ARG A 168 -35.64 -10.01 16.90
N ALA A 169 -34.74 -10.17 17.86
CA ALA A 169 -34.46 -11.41 18.56
C ALA A 169 -34.48 -11.18 20.07
N ASN A 170 -34.89 -12.21 20.82
CA ASN A 170 -34.95 -12.21 22.28
C ASN A 170 -33.77 -12.94 22.91
N ASP A 171 -33.15 -13.87 22.17
CA ASP A 171 -31.98 -14.62 22.62
C ASP A 171 -30.94 -14.82 21.51
N LEU A 172 -29.81 -15.42 21.88
CA LEU A 172 -28.70 -15.69 20.97
C LEU A 172 -29.06 -16.73 19.90
N GLN A 173 -29.93 -17.70 20.21
CA GLN A 173 -30.30 -18.75 19.25
C GLN A 173 -31.19 -18.17 18.15
N GLU A 174 -32.14 -17.30 18.49
CA GLU A 174 -32.93 -16.52 17.55
C GLU A 174 -32.04 -15.62 16.68
N CYS A 175 -31.00 -15.01 17.26
CA CYS A 175 -30.02 -14.23 16.50
C CYS A 175 -29.30 -15.07 15.44
N ILE A 176 -28.85 -16.28 15.80
CA ILE A 176 -28.19 -17.22 14.87
C ILE A 176 -29.16 -17.64 13.77
N ASN A 177 -30.40 -17.99 14.12
CA ASN A 177 -31.41 -18.42 13.15
C ASN A 177 -31.71 -17.30 12.15
N LEU A 178 -31.95 -16.07 12.63
CA LEU A 178 -32.20 -14.91 11.77
C LEU A 178 -31.01 -14.61 10.84
N TYR A 179 -29.79 -14.72 11.35
CA TYR A 179 -28.60 -14.50 10.56
C TYR A 179 -28.44 -15.54 9.45
N GLU A 180 -28.64 -16.82 9.76
CA GLU A 180 -28.57 -17.89 8.74
C GLU A 180 -29.68 -17.75 7.70
N GLU A 181 -30.89 -17.36 8.11
CA GLU A 181 -31.98 -17.04 7.18
C GLU A 181 -31.61 -15.86 6.27
N GLU A 182 -31.14 -14.75 6.83
CA GLU A 182 -30.74 -13.56 6.06
C GLU A 182 -29.57 -13.89 5.12
N ARG A 183 -28.59 -14.68 5.57
CA ARG A 183 -27.46 -15.16 4.75
C ARG A 183 -27.94 -16.04 3.60
N HIS A 184 -28.82 -17.00 3.87
CA HIS A 184 -29.38 -17.88 2.85
C HIS A 184 -30.17 -17.07 1.79
N TRP A 185 -30.95 -16.09 2.23
CA TRP A 185 -31.64 -15.18 1.32
C TRP A 185 -30.69 -14.36 0.44
N GLN A 186 -29.58 -13.87 1.00
CA GLN A 186 -28.55 -13.17 0.23
C GLN A 186 -27.91 -14.08 -0.83
N GLU A 187 -27.65 -15.34 -0.50
CA GLU A 187 -27.12 -16.33 -1.45
C GLU A 187 -28.10 -16.63 -2.59
N ILE A 188 -29.40 -16.80 -2.27
CA ILE A 188 -30.45 -16.98 -3.28
C ILE A 188 -30.52 -15.75 -4.19
N LYS A 189 -30.53 -14.55 -3.62
CA LYS A 189 -30.61 -13.30 -4.39
C LYS A 189 -29.40 -13.14 -5.31
N ALA A 190 -28.19 -13.39 -4.83
CA ALA A 190 -26.98 -13.37 -5.65
C ALA A 190 -27.02 -14.43 -6.75
N SER A 191 -27.60 -15.60 -6.49
CA SER A 191 -27.82 -16.62 -7.50
C SER A 191 -28.82 -16.18 -8.58
N GLN A 192 -29.93 -15.55 -8.18
CA GLN A 192 -30.91 -14.99 -9.10
C GLN A 192 -30.28 -13.92 -9.99
N GLU A 193 -29.53 -12.99 -9.42
CA GLU A 193 -28.82 -11.94 -10.17
C GLU A 193 -27.85 -12.53 -11.20
N ARG A 194 -27.10 -13.58 -10.84
CA ARG A 194 -26.23 -14.28 -11.80
C ARG A 194 -27.02 -14.93 -12.94
N ILE A 195 -28.16 -15.53 -12.63
CA ILE A 195 -29.03 -16.14 -13.64
C ILE A 195 -29.60 -15.06 -14.56
N GLU A 196 -30.12 -13.96 -14.02
CA GLU A 196 -30.65 -12.83 -14.78
C GLU A 196 -29.59 -12.22 -15.70
N ASN A 197 -28.38 -11.97 -15.19
CA ASN A 197 -27.27 -11.47 -15.99
C ASN A 197 -26.87 -12.45 -17.11
N THR A 198 -26.89 -13.76 -16.82
CA THR A 198 -26.61 -14.78 -17.83
C THR A 198 -27.71 -14.86 -18.88
N ILE A 199 -28.98 -14.78 -18.49
CA ILE A 199 -30.12 -14.75 -19.41
C ILE A 199 -30.02 -13.51 -20.30
N TYR A 200 -29.79 -12.33 -19.72
CA TYR A 200 -29.61 -11.09 -20.47
C TYR A 200 -28.47 -11.21 -21.49
N PHE A 201 -27.33 -11.76 -21.07
CA PHE A 201 -26.21 -12.02 -21.97
C PHE A 201 -26.59 -12.97 -23.11
N LEU A 202 -27.22 -14.11 -22.81
CA LEU A 202 -27.62 -15.09 -23.82
C LEU A 202 -28.68 -14.54 -24.79
N GLN A 203 -29.69 -13.82 -24.29
CA GLN A 203 -30.71 -13.18 -25.11
C GLN A 203 -30.07 -12.20 -26.11
N ASN A 204 -29.10 -11.39 -25.67
CA ASN A 204 -28.37 -10.49 -26.57
C ASN A 204 -27.35 -11.19 -27.47
N SER A 205 -27.02 -12.45 -27.21
CA SER A 205 -26.05 -13.24 -28.00
C SER A 205 -26.70 -14.07 -29.12
N THR A 206 -28.00 -14.34 -29.03
CA THR A 206 -28.76 -15.04 -30.08
C THR A 206 -29.30 -14.04 -31.12
N GLU A 207 -29.12 -14.32 -32.42
CA GLU A 207 -29.70 -13.48 -33.50
C GLU A 207 -31.22 -13.28 -33.34
N GLN A 208 -31.95 -14.31 -32.90
CA GLN A 208 -33.39 -14.22 -32.61
C GLN A 208 -33.70 -13.30 -31.43
N GLY A 209 -32.81 -13.23 -30.42
CA GLY A 209 -32.97 -12.36 -29.27
C GLY A 209 -32.65 -10.90 -29.61
N LEU A 210 -31.68 -10.65 -30.50
CA LEU A 210 -31.43 -9.31 -31.07
C LEU A 210 -32.62 -8.81 -31.88
N VAL A 211 -33.17 -9.64 -32.77
CA VAL A 211 -34.36 -9.29 -33.58
C VAL A 211 -35.59 -9.07 -32.70
N ALA A 212 -35.79 -9.88 -31.65
CA ALA A 212 -36.89 -9.69 -30.70
C ALA A 212 -36.72 -8.40 -29.87
N ASN A 213 -35.49 -8.04 -29.48
CA ASN A 213 -35.21 -6.79 -28.77
C ASN A 213 -35.46 -5.57 -29.66
N GLU A 214 -35.03 -5.61 -30.92
CA GLU A 214 -35.31 -4.56 -31.90
C GLU A 214 -36.82 -4.38 -32.14
N GLN A 215 -37.58 -5.47 -32.21
CA GLN A 215 -39.04 -5.42 -32.33
C GLN A 215 -39.73 -4.87 -31.08
N LEU A 216 -39.24 -5.22 -29.88
CA LEU A 216 -39.74 -4.65 -28.62
C LEU A 216 -39.46 -3.15 -28.50
N ASP A 217 -38.27 -2.70 -28.89
CA ASP A 217 -37.89 -1.29 -28.91
C ASP A 217 -38.74 -0.47 -29.88
N LEU A 218 -39.11 -1.05 -31.03
CA LEU A 218 -40.04 -0.43 -31.98
C LEU A 218 -41.45 -0.32 -31.42
N LEU A 219 -41.94 -1.34 -30.70
CA LEU A 219 -43.25 -1.30 -30.04
C LEU A 219 -43.29 -0.29 -28.87
N LEU A 220 -42.21 -0.20 -28.09
CA LEU A 220 -42.08 0.75 -26.98
C LEU A 220 -41.92 2.21 -27.45
N LYS A 221 -41.27 2.43 -28.60
CA LYS A 221 -41.20 3.76 -29.23
C LYS A 221 -42.51 4.15 -29.91
N GLY A 222 -43.21 3.20 -30.56
CA GLY A 222 -44.51 3.43 -31.18
C GLY A 222 -45.67 3.62 -30.20
N SER A 223 -45.50 3.23 -28.93
CA SER A 223 -46.47 3.47 -27.84
C SER A 223 -46.18 4.76 -27.05
N ARG A 224 -45.17 5.54 -27.46
CA ARG A 224 -44.91 6.92 -27.01
C ARG A 224 -45.19 7.92 -28.14
N GLU A 225 -46.41 7.88 -28.66
CA GLU A 225 -47.01 9.04 -29.31
C GLU A 225 -48.29 9.41 -28.54
N PRO A 226 -48.59 10.72 -28.37
CA PRO A 226 -49.47 11.27 -27.32
C PRO A 226 -50.93 10.83 -27.38
#